data_AF-A0A1E5IRP9-F1
#
_entry.id   AF-A0A1E5IRP9-F1
#
_cell.length_a   1.000
_cell.length_b   1.000
_cell.length_c   1.000
_cell.angle_alpha   90.00
_cell.angle_beta   90.00
_cell.angle_gamma   90.00
#
_symmetry.space_group_name_H-M   'P 1'
#
loop_
_entity.id
_entity.type
_entity.pdbx_description
1 polymer ?
#
loop_
_entity_poly.entity_id
_entity_poly.type
_entity_poly.pdbx_seq_one_letter_code
_entity_poly.pdbx_strand_id
1 'polypeptide(L)' 'MASSLNQQSLGSLVKENRKKAGLTQEVAAMLCGVTKKTLIRVEKGEDVYISTVFKILDGLGVAIVAKQKSSENASGWY' A
#
# COMPACT_ATOMS: atom_id res chain seq x y z
N MET A 1 -16.27 -6.96 4.99
CA MET A 1 -15.19 -6.97 6.00
C MET A 1 -14.61 -5.57 6.03
N ALA A 2 -14.73 -4.83 7.14
CA ALA A 2 -14.20 -3.48 7.22
C ALA A 2 -12.68 -3.52 7.00
N SER A 3 -12.18 -2.87 5.95
CA SER A 3 -10.75 -2.80 5.65
C SER A 3 -10.05 -2.07 6.79
N SER A 4 -9.43 -2.82 7.70
CA SER A 4 -8.52 -2.25 8.70
C SER A 4 -7.28 -1.73 7.98
N LEU A 5 -6.84 -0.51 8.34
CA LEU A 5 -5.61 0.07 7.83
C LEU A 5 -4.43 -0.67 8.46
N ASN A 6 -3.81 -1.58 7.72
CA ASN A 6 -2.65 -2.37 8.13
C ASN A 6 -1.72 -2.69 6.95
N GLN A 7 -0.56 -3.26 7.23
CA GLN A 7 0.47 -3.62 6.24
C GLN A 7 -0.08 -4.57 5.17
N GLN A 8 -0.92 -5.54 5.55
CA GLN A 8 -1.48 -6.53 4.62
C GLN A 8 -2.45 -5.91 3.61
N SER A 9 -3.31 -4.99 4.08
CA SER A 9 -4.24 -4.25 3.22
C SER A 9 -3.49 -3.40 2.19
N LEU A 10 -2.41 -2.75 2.61
CA LEU A 10 -1.58 -1.92 1.74
C LEU A 10 -0.78 -2.78 0.75
N GLY A 11 -0.17 -3.87 1.22
CA GLY A 11 0.56 -4.81 0.37
C GLY A 11 -0.32 -5.44 -0.71
N SER A 12 -1.57 -5.76 -0.36
CA SER A 12 -2.57 -6.25 -1.31
C SER A 12 -2.90 -5.21 -2.39
N LEU A 13 -3.08 -3.94 -1.99
CA LEU A 13 -3.33 -2.83 -2.93
C LEU A 13 -2.15 -2.60 -3.90
N VAL A 14 -0.91 -2.69 -3.42
CA VAL A 14 0.31 -2.61 -4.25
C VAL A 14 0.32 -3.76 -5.27
N LYS A 15 0.07 -4.99 -4.81
CA LYS A 15 0.04 -6.19 -5.65
C LYS A 15 -1.04 -6.12 -6.73
N GLU A 16 -2.21 -5.63 -6.38
CA GLU A 16 -3.31 -5.43 -7.32
C GLU A 16 -2.99 -4.38 -8.38
N ASN A 17 -2.47 -3.22 -7.99
CA ASN A 17 -2.06 -2.19 -8.94
C ASN A 17 -0.98 -2.70 -9.91
N ARG A 18 0.04 -3.39 -9.39
CA ARG A 18 1.06 -4.02 -10.24
C ARG A 18 0.44 -4.99 -11.25
N LYS A 19 -0.47 -5.87 -10.80
CA LYS A 19 -1.13 -6.84 -11.69
C LYS A 19 -2.01 -6.16 -12.73
N LYS A 20 -2.74 -5.11 -12.36
CA LYS A 20 -3.55 -4.30 -13.28
C LYS A 20 -2.69 -3.63 -14.35
N ALA A 21 -1.47 -3.25 -14.01
CA ALA A 21 -0.47 -2.72 -14.95
C ALA A 21 0.23 -3.82 -15.79
N GLY A 22 -0.09 -5.11 -15.60
CA GLY A 22 0.53 -6.22 -16.34
C GLY A 22 2.01 -6.45 -16.01
N LEU A 23 2.52 -5.88 -14.91
CA LEU A 23 3.93 -5.91 -14.57
C LEU A 23 4.31 -7.16 -13.77
N THR A 24 5.46 -7.75 -14.12
CA THR A 24 6.11 -8.74 -13.24
C THR A 24 6.69 -8.03 -12.01
N GLN A 25 6.96 -8.78 -10.94
CA GLN A 25 7.62 -8.22 -9.76
C GLN A 25 9.02 -7.68 -10.07
N GLU A 26 9.73 -8.29 -11.02
CA GLU A 26 11.05 -7.82 -11.45
C GLU A 26 10.98 -6.44 -12.09
N VAL A 27 10.09 -6.28 -13.08
CA VAL A 27 9.92 -5.02 -13.82
C VAL A 27 9.40 -3.92 -12.92
N ALA A 28 8.39 -4.22 -12.09
CA ALA A 28 7.86 -3.24 -11.15
C ALA A 28 8.90 -2.79 -10.12
N ALA A 29 9.72 -3.71 -9.60
CA ALA A 29 10.77 -3.36 -8.65
C ALA A 29 11.82 -2.44 -9.29
N MET A 30 12.19 -2.70 -10.55
CA MET A 30 13.09 -1.85 -11.32
C MET A 30 12.52 -0.44 -11.52
N LEU A 31 11.25 -0.33 -11.92
CA LEU A 31 10.55 0.96 -12.08
C LEU A 31 10.49 1.75 -10.77
N CYS A 32 10.25 1.06 -9.65
CA CYS A 32 10.21 1.67 -8.32
C CYS A 32 11.61 1.92 -7.73
N GLY A 33 12.69 1.52 -8.40
CA GLY A 33 14.06 1.62 -7.89
C GLY A 33 14.29 0.84 -6.57
N VAL A 34 13.67 -0.33 -6.41
CA VAL A 34 13.84 -1.24 -5.27
C VAL A 34 14.26 -2.62 -5.74
N THR A 35 14.72 -3.48 -4.84
CA THR A 35 14.97 -4.89 -5.19
C THR A 35 13.65 -5.66 -5.33
N LYS A 36 13.62 -6.70 -6.16
CA LYS A 36 12.47 -7.62 -6.25
C LYS A 36 12.08 -8.22 -4.90
N LYS A 37 13.06 -8.59 -4.08
CA LYS A 37 12.83 -9.10 -2.72
C LYS A 37 12.08 -8.07 -1.87
N THR A 38 12.48 -6.80 -1.96
CA THR A 38 11.81 -5.69 -1.26
C THR A 38 10.36 -5.55 -1.71
N LEU A 39 10.09 -5.57 -3.02
CA LEU A 39 8.73 -5.50 -3.54
C LEU A 39 7.87 -6.69 -3.06
N ILE A 40 8.41 -7.92 -3.09
CA ILE A 40 7.72 -9.12 -2.59
C ILE A 40 7.34 -8.97 -1.12
N ARG A 41 8.24 -8.46 -0.28
CA ARG A 41 7.97 -8.22 1.16
C ARG A 41 6.83 -7.24 1.35
N VAL A 42 6.83 -6.13 0.60
CA VAL A 42 5.75 -5.14 0.62
C VAL A 42 4.42 -5.78 0.22
N GLU A 43 4.39 -6.55 -0.88
CA GLU A 43 3.17 -7.24 -1.34
C GLU A 43 2.63 -8.29 -0.37
N LYS A 44 3.49 -8.81 0.52
CA LYS A 44 3.10 -9.73 1.60
C LYS A 44 2.65 -9.02 2.88
N GLY A 45 2.81 -7.70 2.95
CA GLY A 45 2.54 -6.92 4.17
C GLY A 45 3.53 -7.21 5.29
N GLU A 46 4.78 -7.54 4.95
CA GLU A 46 5.86 -7.64 5.94
C GLU A 46 6.29 -6.24 6.40
N ASP A 47 6.88 -6.15 7.60
CA ASP A 47 7.41 -4.89 8.09
C ASP A 47 8.57 -4.40 7.21
N VAL A 48 8.37 -3.21 6.65
CA VAL A 48 9.29 -2.51 5.78
C VAL A 48 9.25 -1.02 6.13
N TYR A 49 10.34 -0.32 5.87
CA TYR A 49 10.37 1.13 6.08
C TYR A 49 9.29 1.83 5.25
N ILE A 50 8.63 2.82 5.86
CA ILE A 50 7.61 3.63 5.19
C ILE A 50 8.15 4.35 3.96
N SER A 51 9.43 4.75 3.96
CA SER A 51 10.12 5.34 2.81
C SER A 51 10.14 4.41 1.60
N THR A 52 10.37 3.11 1.83
CA THR A 52 10.31 2.07 0.79
C THR A 52 8.92 1.94 0.21
N VAL A 53 7.89 1.99 1.06
CA VAL A 53 6.49 1.94 0.64
C VAL A 53 6.14 3.13 -0.24
N PHE A 54 6.49 4.35 0.18
CA PHE A 54 6.24 5.54 -0.63
C PHE A 54 6.97 5.52 -1.97
N LYS A 55 8.22 5.04 -2.00
CA LYS A 55 8.95 4.86 -3.26
C LYS A 55 8.24 3.91 -4.23
N ILE A 56 7.67 2.82 -3.72
CA ILE A 56 6.91 1.85 -4.52
C ILE A 56 5.58 2.43 -4.99
N LEU A 57 4.86 3.13 -4.12
CA LEU A 57 3.59 3.77 -4.49
C LEU A 57 3.80 4.81 -5.60
N ASP A 58 4.81 5.68 -5.44
CA ASP A 58 5.18 6.68 -6.44
C ASP A 58 5.59 6.04 -7.77
N GLY A 59 6.47 5.02 -7.74
CA GLY A 59 6.90 4.29 -8.92
C GLY A 59 5.80 3.52 -9.65
N LEU A 60 4.70 3.19 -8.97
CA LEU A 60 3.50 2.59 -9.57
C LEU A 60 2.42 3.62 -9.93
N GLY A 61 2.66 4.92 -9.74
CA GLY A 61 1.68 5.98 -10.00
C GLY A 61 0.49 5.97 -9.04
N VAL A 62 0.67 5.45 -7.82
CA VAL A 62 -0.37 5.33 -6.81
C VAL A 62 -0.28 6.51 -5.82
N ALA A 63 -1.32 7.32 -5.77
CA ALA A 63 -1.45 8.38 -4.76
C ALA A 63 -1.99 7.82 -3.43
N ILE A 64 -1.48 8.34 -2.31
CA ILE A 64 -1.99 8.05 -0.97
C ILE A 64 -2.72 9.27 -0.39
N VAL A 65 -3.90 9.05 0.20
CA VAL A 65 -4.68 10.08 0.88
C VAL A 65 -5.09 9.55 2.26
N ALA A 66 -4.71 10.27 3.31
CA ALA A 66 -5.20 10.02 4.66
C ALA A 66 -6.46 10.86 4.90
N LYS A 67 -7.51 10.24 5.42
CA LYS A 67 -8.75 10.92 5.84
C LYS A 67 -9.09 10.49 7.26
N GLN A 68 -9.59 11.42 8.06
CA GLN A 68 -10.12 11.10 9.37
C GLN A 68 -11.35 10.19 9.19
N LYS A 69 -11.41 9.09 9.95
CA LYS A 69 -12.65 8.33 10.07
C LYS A 69 -13.66 9.27 10.74
N SER A 70 -14.71 9.69 10.04
CA SER A 70 -15.76 10.49 10.65
C SER A 70 -16.30 9.72 11.85
N SER A 71 -16.19 10.31 13.03
CA SER A 71 -16.87 9.81 14.23
C SER A 71 -18.33 10.27 14.16
N GLU A 72 -19.11 9.69 13.26
CA GLU A 72 -20.57 9.80 13.31
C GLU A 72 -21.11 8.86 14.40
N ASN A 73 -20.83 9.24 15.66
CA ASN A 73 -21.69 9.09 16.83
C ASN A 73 -20.95 9.54 18.09
N ALA A 74 -21.01 10.85 18.35
CA ALA A 74 -20.97 11.37 19.72
C ALA A 74 -22.27 12.14 19.97
N SER A 75 -23.41 11.55 19.62
CA SER A 75 -24.72 12.07 19.99
C SER A 75 -25.16 11.46 21.32
N GLY A 76 -25.11 12.29 22.38
CA GLY A 76 -25.79 12.09 23.67
C GLY A 76 -25.08 11.13 24.64
N TRP A 77 -24.88 11.44 25.91
CA TRP A 77 -25.78 12.14 26.82
C TRP A 77 -25.03 13.11 27.75
N TYR A 78 -25.60 14.31 27.89
CA TYR A 78 -25.46 15.15 29.08
C TYR A 78 -26.46 14.66 30.12
#